data_AF-A0A323V2A2-F1
#
_entry.id   AF-A0A323V2A2-F1
#
_cell.length_a   1.000
_cell.length_b   1.000
_cell.length_c   1.000
_cell.angle_alpha   90.00
_cell.angle_beta   90.00
_cell.angle_gamma   90.00
#
_symmetry.space_group_name_H-M   'P 1'
#
loop_
_entity.id
_entity.type
_entity.pdbx_description
1 polymer ?
#
loop_
_entity_poly.entity_id
_entity_poly.type
_entity_poly.pdbx_seq_one_letter_code
_entity_poly.pdbx_strand_id
1 'polypeptide(L)'
;LGRVAEGDVAAIEALVAADALGLDSAWADTAVSLARLQDSGDLPTLRARLHEARERAERSGDPDVEMRVWFSLAIVAYEAGEVAETLEHAAAGLARARALGMEWSFYGAELRHLEVVARYVGGDWDGSLRAADEVARVPDMAAHVRAGGLLLLVGRGDPQAR
;
A
#
# COMPACT_ATOMS: atom_id res chain seq x y z
N LEU A 1 15.88 -23.15 0.62
CA LEU A 1 15.52 -23.50 2.01
C LEU A 1 16.45 -22.82 3.02
N GLY A 2 17.78 -23.00 2.99
CA GLY A 2 18.70 -22.33 3.95
C GLY A 2 18.64 -20.80 3.99
N ARG A 3 18.58 -20.14 2.82
CA ARG A 3 18.52 -18.67 2.72
C ARG A 3 17.21 -18.02 3.21
N VAL A 4 16.12 -18.80 3.32
CA VAL A 4 14.83 -18.30 3.83
C VAL A 4 14.86 -18.29 5.36
N ALA A 5 15.37 -19.36 5.98
CA ALA A 5 15.54 -19.42 7.43
C ALA A 5 16.54 -18.36 7.96
N GLU A 6 17.62 -18.09 7.23
CA GLU A 6 18.53 -16.98 7.55
C GLU A 6 17.82 -15.61 7.48
N GLY A 7 16.90 -15.44 6.52
CA GLY A 7 16.08 -14.24 6.38
C GLY A 7 15.11 -14.04 7.55
N ASP A 8 14.45 -15.10 8.00
CA ASP A 8 13.52 -15.05 9.14
C ASP A 8 14.26 -14.66 10.44
N VAL A 9 15.43 -15.25 10.69
CA VAL A 9 16.26 -14.91 11.85
C VAL A 9 16.66 -13.43 11.82
N ALA A 10 17.16 -12.94 10.68
CA ALA A 10 17.55 -11.55 10.54
C ALA A 10 16.36 -10.58 10.72
N ALA A 11 15.18 -10.93 10.21
CA ALA A 11 13.97 -10.13 10.39
C ALA A 11 13.53 -10.07 11.86
N ILE A 12 13.62 -11.18 12.60
CA ILE A 12 13.31 -11.22 14.03
C ILE A 12 14.31 -10.36 14.83
N GLU A 13 15.61 -10.47 14.53
CA GLU A 13 16.64 -9.62 15.15
C GLU A 13 16.38 -8.13 14.89
N ALA A 14 15.99 -7.78 13.66
CA ALA A 14 15.64 -6.41 13.29
C ALA A 14 14.40 -5.90 14.03
N LEU A 15 13.37 -6.74 14.24
CA LEU A 15 12.21 -6.37 15.06
C LEU A 15 12.59 -6.08 16.51
N VAL A 16 13.42 -6.94 17.12
CA VAL A 16 13.89 -6.74 18.50
C VAL A 16 14.71 -5.46 18.63
N ALA A 17 15.62 -5.21 17.68
CA ALA A 17 16.43 -3.99 17.69
C ALA A 17 15.58 -2.73 17.47
N ALA A 18 14.65 -2.75 16.53
CA ALA A 18 13.75 -1.63 16.26
C ALA A 18 12.85 -1.32 17.48
N ASP A 19 12.36 -2.36 18.17
CA ASP A 19 11.57 -2.20 19.40
C ASP A 19 12.41 -1.57 20.53
N ALA A 20 13.60 -2.10 20.79
CA ALA A 20 14.50 -1.59 21.83
C ALA A 20 14.94 -0.14 21.60
N LEU A 21 14.99 0.30 20.34
CA LEU A 21 15.38 1.65 19.93
C LEU A 21 14.18 2.59 19.71
N GLY A 22 12.94 2.10 19.84
CA GLY A 22 11.73 2.89 19.57
C GLY A 22 11.58 3.32 18.10
N LEU A 23 12.11 2.53 17.17
CA LEU A 23 12.07 2.82 15.73
C LEU A 23 10.78 2.25 15.11
N ASP A 24 9.66 2.95 15.36
CA ASP A 24 8.32 2.51 14.96
C ASP A 24 8.18 2.22 13.44
N SER A 25 8.76 3.07 12.57
CA SER A 25 8.71 2.85 11.10
C SER A 25 9.49 1.58 10.70
N ALA A 26 10.72 1.42 11.18
CA ALA A 26 11.56 0.27 10.87
C ALA A 26 10.94 -1.04 11.39
N TRP A 27 10.32 -0.99 12.57
CA TRP A 27 9.61 -2.13 13.13
C TRP A 27 8.42 -2.53 12.25
N ALA A 28 7.58 -1.57 11.84
CA ALA A 28 6.41 -1.83 11.01
C ALA A 28 6.78 -2.39 9.64
N ASP A 29 7.78 -1.80 8.98
CA ASP A 29 8.26 -2.25 7.67
C ASP A 29 8.84 -3.68 7.70
N THR A 30 9.57 -3.99 8.78
CA THR A 30 10.12 -5.34 9.01
C THR A 30 9.00 -6.34 9.31
N ALA A 31 8.00 -5.97 10.12
CA ALA A 31 6.88 -6.83 10.47
C ALA A 31 6.06 -7.22 9.23
N VAL A 32 5.80 -6.26 8.33
CA VAL A 32 5.15 -6.53 7.04
C VAL A 32 6.00 -7.40 6.12
N SER A 33 7.33 -7.23 6.15
CA SER A 33 8.23 -8.07 5.36
C SER A 33 8.20 -9.52 5.85
N LEU A 34 8.24 -9.74 7.16
CA LEU A 34 8.17 -11.05 7.78
C LEU A 34 6.82 -11.74 7.54
N ALA A 35 5.72 -10.97 7.59
CA ALA A 35 4.38 -11.42 7.26
C ALA A 35 4.26 -12.10 5.88
N ARG A 36 5.05 -11.63 4.90
CA ARG A 36 5.08 -12.23 3.55
C ARG A 36 5.98 -13.45 3.41
N LEU A 37 6.88 -13.68 4.36
CA LEU A 37 7.84 -14.79 4.34
C LEU A 37 7.32 -16.00 5.12
N GLN A 38 6.55 -15.77 6.17
CA GLN A 38 5.95 -16.81 7.00
C GLN A 38 4.78 -17.46 6.26
N ASP A 39 4.75 -18.79 6.21
CA ASP A 39 3.62 -19.54 5.67
C ASP A 39 2.37 -19.29 6.56
N SER A 40 1.21 -19.23 5.93
CA SER A 40 -0.11 -18.81 6.45
C SER A 40 -0.68 -19.61 7.64
N GLY A 41 0.13 -20.45 8.30
CA GLY A 41 -0.30 -21.42 9.31
C GLY A 41 -0.89 -20.85 10.60
N ASP A 42 -0.69 -19.56 10.89
CA ASP A 42 -1.31 -18.87 12.03
C ASP A 42 -1.79 -17.46 11.66
N LEU A 43 -2.89 -17.43 10.92
CA LEU A 43 -3.55 -16.21 10.45
C LEU A 43 -3.94 -15.23 11.58
N PRO A 44 -4.46 -15.68 12.75
CA PRO A 44 -4.70 -14.78 13.89
C PRO A 44 -3.45 -14.05 14.37
N THR A 45 -2.32 -14.76 14.54
CA THR A 45 -1.06 -14.13 14.97
C THR A 45 -0.53 -13.15 13.93
N LEU A 46 -0.63 -13.52 12.64
CA LEU A 46 -0.27 -12.65 11.53
C LEU A 46 -1.09 -11.34 11.55
N ARG A 47 -2.41 -11.43 11.70
CA ARG A 47 -3.28 -10.23 11.79
C ARG A 47 -2.96 -9.36 12.99
N ALA A 48 -2.77 -9.96 14.16
CA ALA A 48 -2.39 -9.22 15.35
C ALA A 48 -1.08 -8.43 15.12
N ARG A 49 -0.09 -9.06 14.46
CA ARG A 49 1.17 -8.40 14.09
C ARG A 49 0.99 -7.25 13.10
N LEU A 50 0.14 -7.42 12.09
CA LEU A 50 -0.15 -6.36 11.12
C LEU A 50 -0.94 -5.19 11.73
N HIS A 51 -1.86 -5.46 12.66
CA HIS A 51 -2.54 -4.41 13.41
C HIS A 51 -1.57 -3.62 14.29
N GLU A 52 -0.65 -4.30 14.98
CA GLU A 52 0.43 -3.64 15.72
C GLU A 52 1.29 -2.79 14.77
N ALA A 53 1.68 -3.32 13.61
CA ALA A 53 2.46 -2.60 12.61
C ALA A 53 1.74 -1.35 12.12
N ARG A 54 0.40 -1.39 11.98
CA ARG A 54 -0.40 -0.23 11.57
C ARG A 54 -0.31 0.88 12.62
N GLU A 55 -0.50 0.53 13.90
CA GLU A 55 -0.41 1.50 14.98
C GLU A 55 0.99 2.10 15.10
N ARG A 56 2.05 1.30 14.88
CA ARG A 56 3.43 1.80 14.89
C ARG A 56 3.70 2.71 13.68
N ALA A 57 3.28 2.32 12.48
CA ALA A 57 3.45 3.14 11.28
C ALA A 57 2.71 4.47 11.38
N GLU A 58 1.50 4.49 11.94
CA GLU A 58 0.76 5.74 12.18
C GLU A 58 1.50 6.66 13.16
N ARG A 59 2.11 6.11 14.23
CA ARG A 59 2.92 6.90 15.18
C ARG A 59 4.21 7.42 14.59
N SER A 60 4.86 6.65 13.70
CA SER A 60 6.11 7.06 13.07
C SER A 60 5.93 8.24 12.12
N GLY A 61 4.72 8.40 11.56
CA GLY A 61 4.41 9.43 10.57
C GLY A 61 5.05 9.17 9.20
N ASP A 62 5.51 7.94 8.96
CA ASP A 62 6.09 7.52 7.68
C ASP A 62 4.98 7.08 6.71
N PRO A 63 4.61 7.92 5.72
CA PRO A 63 3.45 7.64 4.88
C PRO A 63 3.67 6.45 3.95
N ASP A 64 4.92 6.17 3.54
CA ASP A 64 5.22 5.05 2.64
C ASP A 64 5.05 3.72 3.38
N VAL A 65 5.58 3.62 4.59
CA VAL A 65 5.40 2.42 5.44
C VAL A 65 3.94 2.26 5.85
N GLU A 66 3.24 3.35 6.17
CA GLU A 66 1.82 3.27 6.53
C GLU A 66 0.96 2.71 5.38
N MET A 67 1.18 3.17 4.13
CA MET A 67 0.47 2.64 2.96
C MET A 67 0.79 1.16 2.71
N ARG A 68 2.05 0.76 2.91
CA ARG A 68 2.46 -0.65 2.80
C ARG A 68 1.75 -1.54 3.81
N VAL A 69 1.59 -1.06 5.05
CA VAL A 69 0.87 -1.81 6.11
C VAL A 69 -0.61 -1.95 5.76
N TRP A 70 -1.28 -0.88 5.32
CA TRP A 70 -2.68 -0.94 4.90
C TRP A 70 -2.89 -1.96 3.77
N PHE A 71 -2.04 -1.93 2.75
CA PHE A 71 -2.08 -2.92 1.68
C PHE A 71 -1.91 -4.34 2.22
N SER A 72 -1.01 -4.53 3.19
CA SER A 72 -0.70 -5.85 3.76
C SER A 72 -1.84 -6.43 4.58
N LEU A 73 -2.61 -5.60 5.30
CA LEU A 73 -3.87 -6.01 5.94
C LEU A 73 -4.90 -6.46 4.90
N ALA A 74 -5.09 -5.67 3.83
CA ALA A 74 -6.07 -5.97 2.80
C ALA A 74 -5.74 -7.25 2.00
N ILE A 75 -4.48 -7.43 1.59
CA ILE A 75 -4.06 -8.61 0.81
C ILE A 75 -4.14 -9.89 1.64
N VAL A 76 -3.77 -9.86 2.93
CA VAL A 76 -3.86 -11.04 3.81
C VAL A 76 -5.32 -11.47 3.99
N ALA A 77 -6.25 -10.53 4.16
CA ALA A 77 -7.67 -10.84 4.19
C ALA A 77 -8.16 -11.42 2.84
N TYR A 78 -7.68 -10.87 1.73
CA TYR A 78 -8.06 -11.33 0.39
C TYR A 78 -7.57 -12.75 0.11
N GLU A 79 -6.32 -13.05 0.45
CA GLU A 79 -5.72 -14.39 0.31
C GLU A 79 -6.40 -15.42 1.23
N ALA A 80 -6.93 -14.99 2.38
CA ALA A 80 -7.77 -15.81 3.25
C ALA A 80 -9.20 -16.03 2.73
N GLY A 81 -9.59 -15.37 1.62
CA GLY A 81 -10.93 -15.46 1.05
C GLY A 81 -11.98 -14.59 1.75
N GLU A 82 -11.56 -13.65 2.59
CA GLU A 82 -12.45 -12.82 3.42
C GLU A 82 -12.77 -11.49 2.75
N VAL A 83 -13.62 -11.57 1.72
CA VAL A 83 -13.97 -10.43 0.86
C VAL A 83 -14.43 -9.19 1.65
N ALA A 84 -15.24 -9.37 2.69
CA ALA A 84 -15.74 -8.25 3.48
C ALA A 84 -14.60 -7.51 4.22
N GLU A 85 -13.70 -8.25 4.85
CA GLU A 85 -12.56 -7.70 5.59
C GLU A 85 -11.54 -7.04 4.63
N THR A 86 -11.32 -7.61 3.43
CA THR A 86 -10.53 -6.95 2.38
C THR A 86 -11.09 -5.57 2.05
N LEU A 87 -12.41 -5.45 1.88
CA LEU A 87 -13.05 -4.18 1.53
C LEU A 87 -12.99 -3.16 2.68
N GLU A 88 -13.10 -3.62 3.93
CA GLU A 88 -12.92 -2.76 5.11
C GLU A 88 -11.51 -2.17 5.18
N HIS A 89 -10.47 -3.01 5.07
CA HIS A 89 -9.08 -2.56 5.07
C HIS A 89 -8.77 -1.68 3.85
N ALA A 90 -9.26 -2.04 2.66
CA ALA A 90 -9.06 -1.25 1.45
C ALA A 90 -9.70 0.13 1.56
N ALA A 91 -10.94 0.22 2.04
CA ALA A 91 -11.64 1.50 2.21
C ALA A 91 -10.96 2.40 3.26
N ALA A 92 -10.55 1.84 4.39
CA ALA A 92 -9.82 2.56 5.44
C ALA A 92 -8.45 3.05 4.93
N GLY A 93 -7.68 2.17 4.30
CA GLY A 93 -6.39 2.50 3.70
C GLY A 93 -6.48 3.56 2.62
N LEU A 94 -7.48 3.48 1.72
CA LEU A 94 -7.71 4.50 0.70
C LEU A 94 -8.12 5.85 1.32
N ALA A 95 -8.99 5.87 2.31
CA ALA A 95 -9.34 7.10 3.02
C ALA A 95 -8.12 7.75 3.68
N ARG A 96 -7.24 6.92 4.25
CA ARG A 96 -5.98 7.38 4.84
C ARG A 96 -4.98 7.86 3.79
N ALA A 97 -4.89 7.19 2.65
CA ALA A 97 -4.10 7.64 1.51
C ALA A 97 -4.51 9.05 1.05
N ARG A 98 -5.82 9.35 1.00
CA ARG A 98 -6.30 10.73 0.71
C ARG A 98 -5.81 11.74 1.74
N ALA A 99 -5.93 11.40 3.02
CA ALA A 99 -5.53 12.30 4.11
C ALA A 99 -4.03 12.61 4.09
N LEU A 100 -3.20 11.68 3.60
CA LEU A 100 -1.75 11.83 3.47
C LEU A 100 -1.28 12.34 2.09
N GLY A 101 -2.18 12.49 1.12
CA GLY A 101 -1.82 12.81 -0.27
C GLY A 101 -1.14 11.67 -1.03
N MET A 102 -1.31 10.42 -0.57
CA MET A 102 -0.68 9.20 -1.08
C MET A 102 -1.57 8.40 -2.04
N GLU A 103 -2.65 8.97 -2.55
CA GLU A 103 -3.64 8.28 -3.41
C GLU A 103 -3.05 7.69 -4.69
N TRP A 104 -1.96 8.28 -5.18
CA TRP A 104 -1.24 7.86 -6.39
C TRP A 104 0.10 7.18 -6.10
N SER A 105 0.38 6.87 -4.83
CA SER A 105 1.50 6.02 -4.45
C SER A 105 1.27 4.60 -4.97
N PHE A 106 2.34 3.80 -5.06
CA PHE A 106 2.25 2.40 -5.46
C PHE A 106 1.20 1.64 -4.62
N TYR A 107 1.31 1.70 -3.29
CA TYR A 107 0.36 1.01 -2.41
C TYR A 107 -1.04 1.63 -2.39
N GLY A 108 -1.18 2.93 -2.67
CA GLY A 108 -2.49 3.55 -2.91
C GLY A 108 -3.20 2.98 -4.15
N ALA A 109 -2.45 2.72 -5.22
CA ALA A 109 -2.97 2.07 -6.42
C ALA A 109 -3.30 0.58 -6.17
N GLU A 110 -2.41 -0.14 -5.48
CA GLU A 110 -2.64 -1.56 -5.15
C GLU A 110 -3.83 -1.77 -4.20
N LEU A 111 -4.06 -0.87 -3.23
CA LEU A 111 -5.27 -0.89 -2.40
C LEU A 111 -6.55 -0.73 -3.24
N ARG A 112 -6.54 0.16 -4.23
CA ARG A 112 -7.66 0.31 -5.18
C ARG A 112 -7.85 -0.95 -6.01
N HIS A 113 -6.76 -1.56 -6.46
CA HIS A 113 -6.82 -2.82 -7.19
C HIS A 113 -7.51 -3.91 -6.37
N LEU A 114 -7.12 -4.07 -5.09
CA LEU A 114 -7.78 -5.01 -4.19
C LEU A 114 -9.26 -4.68 -3.98
N GLU A 115 -9.61 -3.40 -3.86
CA GLU A 115 -11.00 -2.97 -3.76
C GLU A 115 -11.82 -3.38 -5.00
N VAL A 116 -11.28 -3.18 -6.21
CA VAL A 116 -11.91 -3.57 -7.48
C VAL A 116 -12.13 -5.08 -7.55
N VAL A 117 -11.08 -5.86 -7.25
CA VAL A 117 -11.12 -7.33 -7.33
C VAL A 117 -12.03 -7.92 -6.26
N ALA A 118 -11.95 -7.44 -5.02
CA ALA A 118 -12.81 -7.91 -3.93
C ALA A 118 -14.29 -7.63 -4.21
N ARG A 119 -14.64 -6.45 -4.76
CA ARG A 119 -16.02 -6.16 -5.18
C ARG A 119 -16.49 -7.05 -6.31
N TYR A 120 -15.62 -7.33 -7.29
CA TYR A 120 -15.93 -8.24 -8.39
C TYR A 120 -16.26 -9.65 -7.86
N VAL A 121 -15.38 -10.21 -7.03
CA VAL A 121 -15.58 -11.53 -6.41
C VAL A 121 -16.81 -11.56 -5.50
N GLY A 122 -17.06 -10.47 -4.77
CA GLY A 122 -18.24 -10.31 -3.90
C GLY A 122 -19.56 -10.07 -4.63
N GLY A 123 -19.56 -9.88 -5.96
CA GLY A 123 -20.77 -9.66 -6.76
C GLY A 123 -21.22 -8.20 -6.89
N ASP A 124 -20.51 -7.23 -6.30
CA ASP A 124 -20.77 -5.79 -6.47
C ASP A 124 -20.06 -5.27 -7.73
N TRP A 125 -20.56 -5.66 -8.90
CA TRP A 125 -19.92 -5.33 -10.18
C TRP A 125 -20.00 -3.84 -10.50
N ASP A 126 -21.10 -3.18 -10.15
CA ASP A 126 -21.24 -1.73 -10.34
C ASP A 126 -20.25 -0.97 -9.45
N GLY A 127 -20.06 -1.40 -8.20
CA GLY A 127 -19.04 -0.83 -7.32
C GLY A 127 -17.61 -1.12 -7.77
N SER A 128 -17.37 -2.30 -8.34
CA SER A 128 -16.08 -2.66 -8.95
C SER A 128 -15.73 -1.73 -10.12
N LEU A 129 -16.67 -1.49 -11.04
CA LEU A 129 -16.50 -0.55 -12.15
C LEU A 129 -16.26 0.89 -11.67
N ARG A 130 -17.04 1.37 -10.69
CA ARG A 130 -16.84 2.71 -10.11
C ARG A 130 -15.44 2.88 -9.52
N ALA A 131 -14.94 1.88 -8.79
CA ALA A 131 -13.60 1.93 -8.21
C ALA A 131 -12.49 1.90 -9.28
N ALA A 132 -12.69 1.16 -10.37
CA ALA A 132 -11.75 1.13 -11.49
C ALA A 132 -11.69 2.48 -12.22
N ASP A 133 -12.84 3.15 -12.41
CA ASP A 133 -12.93 4.44 -13.11
C ASP A 133 -12.20 5.57 -12.37
N GLU A 134 -12.06 5.51 -11.05
CA GLU A 134 -11.32 6.53 -10.30
C GLU A 134 -9.81 6.53 -10.64
N VAL A 135 -9.24 5.39 -11.04
CA VAL A 135 -7.83 5.30 -11.49
C VAL A 135 -7.64 5.84 -12.90
N ALA A 136 -8.67 5.77 -13.74
CA ALA A 136 -8.63 6.35 -15.09
C ALA A 136 -8.44 7.88 -15.09
N ARG A 137 -8.50 8.52 -13.91
CA ARG A 137 -8.23 9.95 -13.70
C ARG A 137 -6.81 10.25 -13.20
N VAL A 138 -5.95 9.25 -13.05
CA VAL A 138 -4.51 9.48 -12.81
C VAL A 138 -3.95 10.20 -14.04
N PRO A 139 -3.37 11.40 -13.91
CA PRO A 139 -2.71 12.06 -15.04
C PRO A 139 -1.67 11.09 -15.58
N ASP A 140 -1.58 10.96 -16.91
CA ASP A 140 -0.46 10.26 -17.54
C ASP A 140 0.82 10.70 -16.81
N MET A 141 1.57 9.76 -16.23
CA MET A 141 2.72 10.05 -15.38
C MET A 141 3.76 10.93 -16.11
N ALA A 142 3.80 10.86 -17.44
CA ALA A 142 4.65 11.71 -18.26
C ALA A 142 4.06 13.10 -18.58
N ALA A 143 2.82 13.40 -18.18
CA ALA A 143 2.16 14.68 -18.43
C ALA A 143 2.92 15.86 -17.83
N HIS A 144 3.51 15.71 -16.64
CA HIS A 144 4.33 16.77 -16.05
C HIS A 144 5.62 17.01 -16.84
N VAL A 145 6.26 15.95 -17.36
CA VAL A 145 7.46 16.04 -18.20
C VAL A 145 7.11 16.72 -19.53
N ARG A 146 5.98 16.35 -20.14
CA ARG A 146 5.47 16.98 -21.36
C ARG A 146 5.09 18.44 -21.14
N ALA A 147 4.50 18.77 -19.99
CA ALA A 147 4.24 20.16 -19.61
C ALA A 147 5.54 20.97 -19.45
N GLY A 148 6.64 20.35 -18.99
CA GLY A 148 7.97 20.96 -19.01
C GLY A 148 8.44 21.34 -20.43
N GLY A 149 8.07 20.56 -21.44
CA GLY A 149 8.30 20.90 -22.85
C GLY A 149 7.61 22.19 -23.30
N LEU A 150 6.44 22.51 -22.72
CA LEU A 150 5.72 23.75 -23.02
C LEU A 150 6.53 24.99 -22.60
N LEU A 151 7.33 24.92 -21.52
CA LEU A 151 8.21 26.02 -21.10
C LEU A 151 9.23 26.38 -22.20
N LEU A 152 9.77 25.37 -22.89
CA LEU A 152 10.70 25.57 -24.01
C LEU A 152 10.00 26.13 -25.25
N LEU A 153 8.79 25.64 -25.56
CA LEU A 153 8.00 26.15 -26.69
C LEU A 153 7.65 27.64 -26.49
N VAL A 154 7.21 28.02 -25.28
CA VAL A 154 6.97 29.42 -24.91
C VAL A 154 8.26 30.25 -25.00
N GLY A 155 9.37 29.76 -24.42
CA GLY A 155 10.65 30.46 -24.44
C GLY A 155 11.23 30.68 -25.84
N ARG A 156 10.88 29.82 -26.81
CA ARG A 156 11.27 29.95 -28.23
C ARG A 156 10.29 30.75 -29.07
N GLY A 157 9.15 31.16 -28.50
CA GLY A 157 8.06 31.79 -29.26
C GLY A 157 7.43 30.84 -30.29
N ASP A 158 7.44 29.53 -30.02
CA ASP A 158 6.90 28.53 -30.93
C ASP A 158 5.37 28.69 -31.06
N PRO A 159 4.81 28.80 -32.28
CA PRO A 159 3.37 28.96 -32.48
C PRO A 159 2.53 27.77 -31.97
N GLN A 160 3.14 26.61 -31.73
CA GLN A 160 2.45 25.46 -31.12
C GLN A 160 2.18 25.64 -29.60
N ALA A 161 2.67 26.72 -28.98
CA ALA A 161 2.45 27.03 -27.57
C ALA A 161 1.16 27.84 -27.28
N ARG A 162 0.32 28.10 -28.28
CA ARG A 162 -0.91 28.91 -28.16
C ARG A 162 -2.18 28.08 -28.21
#